data_AF-A0A944ND34-F1
#
_entry.id   AF-A0A944ND34-F1
#
_cell.length_a   1.000
_cell.length_b   1.000
_cell.length_c   1.000
_cell.angle_alpha   90.00
_cell.angle_beta   90.00
_cell.angle_gamma   90.00
#
_symmetry.space_group_name_H-M   'P 1'
#
loop_
_entity.id
_entity.type
_entity.pdbx_description
1 polymer ?
#
loop_
_entity_poly.entity_id
_entity_poly.type
_entity_poly.pdbx_seq_one_letter_code
_entity_poly.pdbx_strand_id
1 'polypeptide(L)'
;MREKRGFTMEPDHIFMMLAEEVGEVAGELKRVWSKNYEKFAVEDLEDELADVMVLLLALANQFDIDMETAVRSKIGKDEGRNWVSAQED
;
A
#
# COMPACT_ATOMS: atom_id res chain seq x y z
N MET A 1 -11.43 -7.82 14.18
CA MET A 1 -10.26 -8.74 14.15
C MET A 1 -9.01 -8.10 14.75
N ARG A 2 -8.74 -6.81 14.50
CA ARG A 2 -7.63 -6.05 15.13
C ARG A 2 -7.82 -5.84 16.63
N GLU A 3 -8.99 -5.33 17.04
CA GLU A 3 -9.36 -5.19 18.46
C GLU A 3 -9.25 -6.52 19.23
N LYS A 4 -9.72 -7.63 18.64
CA LYS A 4 -9.63 -8.98 19.24
C LYS A 4 -8.19 -9.48 19.42
N ARG A 5 -7.22 -8.87 18.74
CA ARG A 5 -5.78 -9.15 18.85
C ARG A 5 -5.06 -8.11 19.73
N GLY A 6 -5.80 -7.16 20.32
CA GLY A 6 -5.23 -6.09 21.15
C GLY A 6 -4.60 -4.94 20.36
N PHE A 7 -4.85 -4.85 19.05
CA PHE A 7 -4.31 -3.78 18.23
C PHE A 7 -5.12 -2.48 18.37
N THR A 8 -4.42 -1.35 18.25
CA THR A 8 -5.04 -0.01 18.20
C THR A 8 -6.07 0.08 17.07
N MET A 9 -7.17 0.77 17.40
CA MET A 9 -8.24 1.13 16.47
C MET A 9 -8.20 2.62 16.11
N GLU A 10 -7.39 3.42 16.82
CA GLU A 10 -7.24 4.86 16.58
C GLU A 10 -6.72 5.12 15.15
N PRO A 11 -7.44 5.90 14.31
CA PRO A 11 -7.08 6.10 12.91
C PRO A 11 -5.72 6.74 12.70
N ASP A 12 -5.30 7.64 13.58
CA ASP A 12 -3.99 8.31 13.54
C ASP A 12 -2.84 7.33 13.79
N HIS A 13 -3.02 6.39 14.73
CA HIS A 13 -2.04 5.32 14.93
C HIS A 13 -1.98 4.37 13.73
N ILE A 14 -3.14 4.01 13.14
CA ILE A 14 -3.18 3.17 11.94
C ILE A 14 -2.49 3.87 10.77
N PHE A 15 -2.72 5.17 10.59
CA PHE A 15 -2.07 5.96 9.56
C PHE A 15 -0.54 6.07 9.78
N MET A 16 -0.10 6.22 11.04
CA MET A 16 1.32 6.24 11.37
C MET A 16 2.01 4.92 10.99
N MET A 17 1.42 3.77 11.34
CA MET A 17 1.92 2.46 10.93
C MET A 17 1.87 2.32 9.39
N LEU A 18 0.80 2.78 8.73
CA LEU A 18 0.73 2.74 7.26
C LEU A 18 1.89 3.52 6.61
N ALA A 19 2.23 4.68 7.17
CA ALA A 19 3.35 5.48 6.69
C ALA A 19 4.71 4.81 6.94
N GLU A 20 4.83 4.02 8.01
CA GLU A 20 5.99 3.18 8.31
C GLU A 20 6.18 2.10 7.22
N GLU A 21 5.16 1.29 6.93
CA GLU A 21 5.28 0.21 5.91
C GLU A 21 5.55 0.75 4.50
N VAL A 22 5.01 1.92 4.15
CA VAL A 22 5.35 2.59 2.88
C VAL A 22 6.84 2.97 2.83
N GLY A 23 7.41 3.33 3.98
CA GLY A 23 8.85 3.55 4.13
C GLY A 23 9.67 2.28 3.97
N GLU A 24 9.18 1.15 4.48
CA GLU A 24 9.83 -0.16 4.34
C GLU A 24 9.83 -0.63 2.88
N VAL A 25 8.71 -0.48 2.16
CA VAL A 25 8.64 -0.66 0.70
C VAL A 25 9.70 0.17 -0.02
N ALA A 26 9.85 1.45 0.35
CA ALA A 26 10.88 2.30 -0.24
C ALA A 26 12.31 1.84 0.10
N GLY A 27 12.50 1.27 1.30
CA GLY A 27 13.73 0.62 1.74
C GLY A 27 14.09 -0.57 0.84
N GLU A 28 13.13 -1.46 0.59
CA GLU A 28 13.35 -2.64 -0.25
C GLU A 28 13.59 -2.29 -1.72
N LEU A 29 12.83 -1.34 -2.27
CA LEU A 29 13.07 -0.87 -3.64
C LEU A 29 14.46 -0.25 -3.82
N LYS A 30 15.02 0.40 -2.79
CA LYS A 30 16.37 0.99 -2.86
C LYS A 30 17.46 -0.03 -3.19
N ARG A 31 17.25 -1.29 -2.82
CA ARG A 31 18.17 -2.41 -3.10
C ARG A 31 18.27 -2.73 -4.59
N VAL A 32 17.28 -2.32 -5.40
CA VAL A 32 17.29 -2.51 -6.85
C VAL A 32 18.37 -1.67 -7.54
N TRP A 33 18.60 -0.44 -7.09
CA TRP A 33 19.51 0.50 -7.75
C TRP A 33 20.79 0.80 -6.97
N SER A 34 20.83 0.53 -5.67
CA SER A 34 21.98 0.85 -4.83
C SER A 34 22.85 -0.37 -4.54
N LYS A 35 24.11 -0.34 -5.00
CA LYS A 35 25.11 -1.38 -4.74
C LYS A 35 25.64 -1.40 -3.29
N ASN A 36 25.22 -0.43 -2.46
CA ASN A 36 25.64 -0.33 -1.06
C ASN A 36 24.75 -1.12 -0.10
N TYR A 37 23.69 -1.74 -0.63
CA TYR A 37 22.72 -2.51 0.13
C TYR A 37 22.77 -3.98 -0.28
N GLU A 38 22.18 -4.83 0.55
CA GLU A 38 22.04 -6.25 0.20
C GLU A 38 21.19 -6.40 -1.06
N LYS A 39 21.29 -7.59 -1.65
CA LYS A 39 20.59 -7.88 -2.89
C LYS A 39 19.08 -7.85 -2.66
N PHE A 40 18.37 -7.19 -3.57
CA PHE A 40 16.91 -7.23 -3.65
C PHE A 40 16.38 -8.67 -3.65
N ALA A 41 15.39 -8.93 -2.78
CA ALA A 41 14.56 -10.12 -2.77
C ALA A 41 13.11 -9.71 -3.04
N VAL A 42 12.41 -10.50 -3.85
CA VAL A 42 11.01 -10.21 -4.21
C VAL A 42 10.10 -10.50 -3.02
N GLU A 43 10.47 -11.50 -2.24
CA GLU A 43 9.78 -11.97 -1.05
C GLU A 43 9.71 -10.86 0.03
N ASP A 44 10.81 -10.16 0.27
CA ASP A 44 10.84 -9.04 1.23
C ASP A 44 9.92 -7.90 0.76
N LEU A 45 9.94 -7.55 -0.54
CA LEU A 45 9.03 -6.54 -1.09
C LEU A 45 7.55 -6.99 -1.05
N GLU A 46 7.28 -8.28 -1.25
CA GLU A 46 5.94 -8.84 -1.17
C GLU A 46 5.36 -8.67 0.23
N ASP A 47 6.15 -8.97 1.27
CA ASP A 47 5.76 -8.82 2.67
C ASP A 47 5.41 -7.35 2.99
N GLU A 48 6.27 -6.40 2.63
CA GLU A 48 6.01 -4.97 2.89
C GLU A 48 4.79 -4.43 2.13
N LEU A 49 4.58 -4.87 0.89
CA LEU A 49 3.39 -4.50 0.13
C LEU A 49 2.11 -5.08 0.73
N ALA A 50 2.19 -6.29 1.29
CA ALA A 50 1.06 -6.90 1.98
C ALA A 50 0.71 -6.12 3.26
N ASP A 51 1.70 -5.69 4.03
CA ASP A 51 1.48 -4.91 5.26
C ASP A 51 0.89 -3.52 4.96
N VAL A 52 1.35 -2.84 3.90
CA VAL A 52 0.71 -1.62 3.37
C VAL A 52 -0.77 -1.87 3.05
N MET A 53 -1.09 -2.94 2.33
CA MET A 53 -2.47 -3.26 1.97
C MET A 53 -3.32 -3.53 3.22
N VAL A 54 -2.81 -4.31 4.18
CA VAL A 54 -3.52 -4.65 5.41
C VAL A 54 -3.84 -3.40 6.23
N LEU A 55 -2.90 -2.47 6.36
CA LEU A 55 -3.11 -1.22 7.11
C LEU A 55 -4.00 -0.23 6.37
N LEU A 56 -3.90 -0.14 5.04
CA LEU A 56 -4.82 0.65 4.23
C LEU A 56 -6.26 0.19 4.41
N LEU A 57 -6.50 -1.13 4.34
CA LEU A 57 -7.82 -1.71 4.58
C LEU A 57 -8.27 -1.52 6.03
N ALA A 58 -7.36 -1.61 7.01
CA ALA A 58 -7.68 -1.34 8.40
C ALA A 58 -8.13 0.11 8.63
N LEU A 59 -7.49 1.07 7.96
CA LEU A 59 -7.85 2.48 8.00
C LEU A 59 -9.21 2.72 7.34
N ALA A 60 -9.42 2.18 6.13
CA ALA A 60 -10.70 2.29 5.42
C ALA A 60 -11.87 1.76 6.26
N ASN A 61 -11.66 0.65 6.98
CA ASN A 61 -12.65 0.07 7.88
C ASN A 61 -13.00 0.99 9.08
N GLN A 62 -12.13 1.93 9.50
CA GLN A 62 -12.48 2.90 10.55
C GLN A 62 -13.50 3.94 10.08
N PHE A 63 -13.66 4.10 8.77
CA PHE A 63 -14.55 5.09 8.15
C PHE A 63 -15.68 4.44 7.33
N ASP A 64 -15.91 3.14 7.52
CA ASP A 64 -16.93 2.36 6.79
C ASP A 64 -16.80 2.46 5.26
N ILE A 65 -15.56 2.51 4.75
CA ILE A 65 -15.28 2.61 3.32
C ILE A 65 -15.18 1.21 2.70
N ASP A 66 -16.06 0.91 1.73
CA ASP A 66 -15.94 -0.27 0.87
C ASP A 66 -14.86 -0.06 -0.20
N MET A 67 -13.67 -0.58 0.08
CA MET A 67 -12.51 -0.46 -0.80
C MET A 67 -12.67 -1.25 -2.11
N GLU A 68 -13.42 -2.35 -2.14
CA GLU A 68 -13.65 -3.08 -3.39
C GLU A 68 -14.44 -2.22 -4.36
N THR A 69 -15.57 -1.68 -3.90
CA THR A 69 -16.39 -0.77 -4.70
C THR A 69 -15.62 0.50 -5.10
N ALA A 70 -14.85 1.07 -4.17
CA ALA A 70 -14.06 2.28 -4.43
C ALA A 70 -13.01 2.06 -5.54
N VAL A 71 -12.27 0.94 -5.48
CA VAL A 71 -11.26 0.57 -6.49
C VAL A 71 -11.92 0.31 -7.85
N ARG A 72 -13.02 -0.46 -7.90
CA ARG A 72 -13.76 -0.72 -9.15
C ARG A 72 -14.25 0.58 -9.80
N SER A 73 -14.80 1.49 -9.00
CA SER A 73 -15.25 2.81 -9.49
C SER A 73 -14.09 3.65 -10.03
N LYS A 74 -12.93 3.60 -9.36
CA LYS A 74 -11.73 4.34 -9.77
C LYS A 74 -11.19 3.81 -11.10
N ILE A 75 -11.05 2.49 -11.25
CA ILE A 75 -10.59 1.86 -12.49
C ILE A 75 -11.52 2.21 -13.65
N GLY A 76 -12.84 2.08 -13.48
CA GLY A 76 -13.79 2.42 -14.54
C GLY A 76 -13.77 3.89 -14.96
N LYS A 77 -13.43 4.82 -14.04
CA LYS A 77 -13.20 6.23 -14.39
C LYS A 77 -11.91 6.44 -15.19
N ASP A 78 -10.92 5.60 -14.95
CA ASP A 78 -9.61 5.68 -15.60
C ASP A 78 -9.60 4.97 -16.97
N GLU A 79 -10.48 4.01 -17.23
CA GLU A 79 -10.69 3.36 -18.55
C GLU A 79 -11.10 4.37 -19.65
N GLY A 80 -11.74 5.48 -19.27
CA GLY A 80 -12.07 6.57 -20.20
C GLY A 80 -10.96 7.60 -20.39
N ARG A 81 -9.79 7.43 -19.76
CA ARG A 81 -8.70 8.41 -19.80
C ARG A 81 -7.63 8.02 -20.82
N ASN A 82 -7.33 8.96 -21.71
CA ASN A 82 -6.12 8.89 -22.53
C ASN A 82 -4.94 9.42 -21.72
N TRP A 83 -4.03 8.52 -21.36
CA TRP A 83 -2.79 8.88 -20.71
C TRP A 83 -1.74 9.22 -21.76
N VAL A 84 -1.16 10.43 -21.70
CA VAL A 84 -0.11 10.87 -22.63
C VAL A 84 1.10 9.90 -22.58
N SER A 85 1.42 9.40 -21.38
CA SER A 85 2.49 8.41 -21.17
C SER A 85 2.19 7.02 -21.74
N ALA A 86 0.94 6.68 -22.04
CA ALA A 86 0.59 5.40 -22.66
C ALA A 86 0.69 5.43 -24.19
N GLN A 87 1.03 6.58 -24.77
CA GLN A 87 1.19 6.75 -26.22
C GLN A 87 2.67 6.85 -26.65
N GLU A 88 3.61 6.79 -25.71
CA GLU A 88 5.06 6.91 -25.98
C GLU A 88 5.79 5.55 -26.02
N ASP A 89 5.07 4.42 -26.07
CA ASP A 89 5.64 3.07 -26.29
C ASP A 89 5.52 2.61 -27.77
#